data_AF-B1VP99-F1
#
_entry.id   AF-B1VP99-F1
#
_cell.length_a   1.000
_cell.length_b   1.000
_cell.length_c   1.000
_cell.angle_alpha   90.00
_cell.angle_beta   90.00
_cell.angle_gamma   90.00
#
_symmetry.space_group_name_H-M   'P 1'
#
loop_
_entity.id
_entity.type
_entity.pdbx_description
1 polymer ?
#
loop_
_entity_poly.entity_id
_entity_poly.type
_entity_poly.pdbx_seq_one_letter_code
_entity_poly.pdbx_strand_id
1 'polypeptide(L)'
;MVEGSMTQGAGQEPVVRTATLRDFRVPPYAQTPVPPQAQAAPPSPVPPRAPEPNPPAPGASAPPSAPPPVPPRPPHPGNAAVGDGQPEGYTPTERDLPVIRRGDTVQVRTAPEPRPVAEGSRGPLYVVGDVHGYLAELIAALGAQGLIDADGNWAAGNARLWFLGDFTDRGPDGIGVIDLVMRLSAEAAAAGGYCKALMGNHELLLIGAKRFADTPVNSGAGTATFQAAWLLNGGQKTDMERLQDVHLQWMSRLDAVVEEDGHLLMHSDTTAYLDYGSTIEDVNDTITAILTRNDADECWDLFRKLTKRFAFRDEGGAQAVRELLTTYGGQRVVHGHSPIPYLLGEVGTEDGEDGAGPVINGPHVYADDLAIAMDGGVTMAGKLLVVQLPLHD
;
A
#
# COMPACT_ATOMS: atom_id res chain seq x y z
N MET A 1 76.20 39.83 5.93
CA MET A 1 76.53 38.56 6.63
C MET A 1 75.29 37.70 6.62
N VAL A 2 75.41 36.51 6.01
CA VAL A 2 74.61 35.26 6.17
C VAL A 2 73.14 35.35 5.69
N GLU A 3 72.83 34.92 4.44
CA GLU A 3 72.37 33.57 4.01
C GLU A 3 70.94 33.26 4.51
N GLY A 4 69.95 32.75 3.77
CA GLY A 4 69.88 32.03 2.48
C GLY A 4 68.94 30.82 2.64
N SER A 5 68.01 30.61 1.69
CA SER A 5 67.29 29.35 1.29
C SER A 5 65.78 29.61 1.05
N MET A 6 65.27 29.73 -0.19
CA MET A 6 64.90 28.67 -1.18
C MET A 6 63.96 27.61 -0.58
N THR A 7 62.68 27.52 -0.99
CA THR A 7 62.20 26.79 -2.20
C THR A 7 60.73 27.17 -2.51
N GLN A 8 60.40 27.59 -3.75
CA GLN A 8 59.57 26.90 -4.78
C GLN A 8 58.25 26.27 -4.25
N GLY A 9 57.02 26.56 -4.73
CA GLY A 9 56.54 27.06 -6.00
C GLY A 9 56.06 25.91 -6.91
N ALA A 10 54.77 25.54 -6.88
CA ALA A 10 54.01 24.93 -7.99
C ALA A 10 52.57 24.54 -7.59
N GLY A 11 51.61 24.78 -8.49
CA GLY A 11 50.45 23.90 -8.67
C GLY A 11 49.09 24.40 -8.20
N GLN A 12 48.48 25.34 -8.94
CA GLN A 12 47.02 25.40 -9.05
C GLN A 12 46.56 24.26 -9.96
N GLU A 13 45.82 23.31 -9.40
CA GLU A 13 44.97 22.35 -10.14
C GLU A 13 43.52 22.65 -9.74
N PRO A 14 42.55 22.67 -10.67
CA PRO A 14 41.17 23.01 -10.37
C PRO A 14 40.50 21.85 -9.64
N VAL A 15 40.13 22.06 -8.37
CA VAL A 15 39.22 21.16 -7.67
C VAL A 15 37.86 21.25 -8.36
N VAL A 16 37.57 20.23 -9.17
CA VAL A 16 36.24 19.95 -9.69
C VAL A 16 35.31 19.76 -8.49
N ARG A 17 34.45 20.75 -8.26
CA ARG A 17 33.37 20.66 -7.29
C ARG A 17 32.35 19.67 -7.83
N THR A 18 32.37 18.45 -7.32
CA THR A 18 31.26 17.50 -7.44
C THR A 18 30.04 18.14 -6.77
N ALA A 19 29.06 18.54 -7.57
CA ALA A 19 27.77 19.02 -7.10
C ALA A 19 26.85 17.83 -6.88
N THR A 20 26.86 17.25 -5.68
CA THR A 20 25.85 16.26 -5.25
C THR A 20 25.28 16.66 -3.90
N LEU A 21 24.29 17.55 -3.98
CA LEU A 21 23.23 17.73 -2.99
C LEU A 21 22.14 18.51 -3.71
N ARG A 22 21.22 17.79 -4.37
CA ARG A 22 19.98 18.38 -4.91
C ARG A 22 18.79 17.78 -4.19
N ASP A 23 18.05 18.71 -3.59
CA ASP A 23 16.72 18.69 -3.00
C ASP A 23 16.02 17.35 -2.72
N PHE A 24 15.69 17.14 -1.45
CA PHE A 24 14.80 16.11 -0.90
C PHE A 24 13.31 16.38 -1.16
N ARG A 25 12.96 17.13 -2.20
CA ARG A 25 11.55 17.36 -2.57
C ARG A 25 11.15 16.40 -3.66
N VAL A 26 10.19 15.53 -3.35
CA VAL A 26 9.28 15.01 -4.39
C VAL A 26 8.62 16.26 -5.00
N PRO A 27 8.67 16.48 -6.33
CA PRO A 27 8.08 17.66 -6.94
C PRO A 27 6.60 17.75 -6.56
N PRO A 28 6.10 18.89 -6.03
CA PRO A 28 4.67 19.08 -5.86
C PRO A 28 4.04 19.13 -7.26
N TYR A 29 3.17 18.17 -7.57
CA TYR A 29 2.36 18.26 -8.78
C TYR A 29 1.34 19.39 -8.62
N ALA A 30 1.22 20.20 -9.67
CA ALA A 30 0.26 21.28 -9.75
C ALA A 30 -1.14 20.78 -9.39
N GLN A 31 -1.78 21.44 -8.43
CA GLN A 31 -3.21 21.29 -8.20
C GLN A 31 -3.92 21.66 -9.49
N THR A 32 -4.52 20.68 -10.17
CA THR A 32 -5.42 20.96 -11.27
C THR A 32 -6.60 21.75 -10.70
N PRO A 33 -6.87 22.98 -11.17
CA PRO A 33 -8.02 23.73 -10.67
C PRO A 33 -9.30 22.97 -11.00
N VAL A 34 -10.06 22.61 -9.97
CA VAL A 34 -11.48 22.29 -10.13
C VAL A 34 -12.13 23.54 -10.76
N PRO A 35 -12.78 23.44 -11.93
CA PRO A 35 -13.43 24.61 -12.52
C PRO A 35 -14.44 25.18 -11.53
N PRO A 36 -14.47 26.51 -11.31
CA PRO A 36 -15.40 27.11 -10.38
C PRO A 36 -16.82 26.76 -10.81
N GLN A 37 -17.58 26.12 -9.92
CA GLN A 37 -19.02 26.03 -10.06
C GLN A 37 -19.55 27.44 -10.28
N ALA A 38 -20.24 27.64 -11.41
CA ALA A 38 -20.92 28.87 -11.73
C ALA A 38 -21.79 29.27 -10.53
N GLN A 39 -21.48 30.41 -9.93
CA GLN A 39 -22.30 31.02 -8.89
C GLN A 39 -23.69 31.27 -9.47
N ALA A 40 -24.65 30.42 -9.11
CA ALA A 40 -26.04 30.68 -9.37
C ALA A 40 -26.46 31.91 -8.54
N ALA A 41 -27.01 32.90 -9.21
CA ALA A 41 -27.57 34.11 -8.60
C ALA A 41 -28.62 33.76 -7.51
N PRO A 42 -28.74 34.56 -6.44
CA PRO A 42 -29.70 34.29 -5.39
C PRO A 42 -31.14 34.37 -5.95
N PRO A 43 -32.04 33.44 -5.58
CA PRO A 43 -33.42 33.50 -6.05
C PRO A 43 -34.16 34.70 -5.45
N SER A 44 -34.97 35.35 -6.27
CA SER A 44 -35.88 36.43 -5.86
C SER A 44 -37.01 35.92 -4.94
N PRO A 45 -37.55 36.74 -4.03
CA PRO A 45 -38.54 36.31 -3.06
C PRO A 45 -39.90 36.00 -3.70
N VAL A 46 -40.47 34.84 -3.36
CA VAL A 46 -41.80 34.38 -3.80
C VAL A 46 -42.87 34.89 -2.82
N PRO A 47 -44.01 35.45 -3.28
CA PRO A 47 -45.10 35.89 -2.41
C PRO A 47 -45.92 34.72 -1.83
N PRO A 48 -46.60 34.90 -0.68
CA PRO A 48 -47.24 33.79 0.04
C PRO A 48 -48.49 33.28 -0.68
N ARG A 49 -48.64 31.94 -0.73
CA ARG A 49 -49.79 31.24 -1.31
C ARG A 49 -50.82 30.93 -0.22
N ALA A 50 -52.09 31.20 -0.52
CA ALA A 50 -53.25 30.96 0.34
C ALA A 50 -53.54 29.45 0.56
N PRO A 51 -54.23 29.05 1.66
CA PRO A 51 -54.41 27.65 2.01
C PRO A 51 -55.54 26.99 1.21
N GLU A 52 -55.29 25.82 0.65
CA GLU A 52 -56.31 24.92 0.08
C GLU A 52 -56.66 23.77 1.04
N PRO A 53 -57.87 23.19 0.93
CA PRO A 53 -58.48 22.37 1.97
C PRO A 53 -58.11 20.89 1.88
N ASN A 54 -58.11 20.22 3.05
CA ASN A 54 -57.76 18.80 3.20
C ASN A 54 -58.71 17.84 2.46
N PRO A 55 -58.19 16.81 1.76
CA PRO A 55 -58.98 15.69 1.29
C PRO A 55 -59.19 14.60 2.37
N PRO A 56 -60.20 13.73 2.22
CA PRO A 56 -60.73 12.89 3.30
C PRO A 56 -59.93 11.59 3.52
N ALA A 57 -60.00 11.09 4.76
CA ALA A 57 -59.36 9.85 5.20
C ALA A 57 -60.00 8.59 4.58
N PRO A 58 -59.20 7.59 4.15
CA PRO A 58 -59.68 6.24 3.91
C PRO A 58 -59.27 5.26 5.02
N GLY A 59 -60.28 4.59 5.58
CA GLY A 59 -60.34 3.14 5.80
C GLY A 59 -59.24 2.45 6.61
N ALA A 60 -59.63 1.95 7.79
CA ALA A 60 -58.83 1.04 8.61
C ALA A 60 -58.34 -0.19 7.83
N SER A 61 -57.01 -0.33 7.74
CA SER A 61 -56.32 -1.56 7.35
C SER A 61 -55.45 -2.04 8.51
N ALA A 62 -55.57 -3.34 8.82
CA ALA A 62 -54.95 -4.04 9.95
C ALA A 62 -53.42 -3.84 10.05
N PRO A 63 -52.84 -3.92 11.27
CA PRO A 63 -51.41 -3.74 11.47
C PRO A 63 -50.61 -4.88 10.82
N PRO A 64 -49.39 -4.61 10.31
CA PRO A 64 -48.52 -5.65 9.79
C PRO A 64 -48.08 -6.59 10.92
N SER A 65 -48.16 -7.89 10.63
CA SER A 65 -47.72 -8.99 11.47
C SER A 65 -46.24 -8.86 11.86
N ALA A 66 -45.95 -9.02 13.15
CA ALA A 66 -44.60 -9.08 13.70
C ALA A 66 -43.76 -10.19 13.03
N PRO A 67 -42.43 -9.98 12.87
CA PRO A 67 -41.55 -11.03 12.37
C PRO A 67 -41.52 -12.21 13.35
N PRO A 68 -41.31 -13.45 12.88
CA PRO A 68 -41.22 -14.61 13.75
C PRO A 68 -40.04 -14.48 14.72
N PRO A 69 -40.13 -15.06 15.94
CA PRO A 69 -39.06 -14.97 16.92
C PRO A 69 -37.79 -15.66 16.39
N VAL A 70 -36.67 -14.92 16.43
CA VAL A 70 -35.34 -15.45 16.16
C VAL A 70 -35.02 -16.49 17.25
N PRO A 71 -34.55 -17.71 16.90
CA PRO A 71 -34.16 -18.68 17.91
C PRO A 71 -32.96 -18.14 18.72
N PRO A 72 -32.88 -18.41 20.03
CA PRO A 72 -31.78 -17.92 20.85
C PRO A 72 -30.45 -18.46 20.32
N ARG A 73 -29.47 -17.57 20.15
CA ARG A 73 -28.09 -17.96 19.81
C ARG A 73 -27.57 -18.89 20.91
N PRO A 74 -26.88 -20.00 20.58
CA PRO A 74 -26.20 -20.79 21.59
C PRO A 74 -25.16 -19.92 22.31
N PRO A 75 -25.01 -20.04 23.64
CA PRO A 75 -24.08 -19.22 24.38
C PRO A 75 -22.64 -19.45 23.89
N HIS A 76 -21.90 -18.36 23.68
CA HIS A 76 -20.45 -18.44 23.51
C HIS A 76 -19.81 -19.02 24.79
N PRO A 77 -18.73 -19.82 24.70
CA PRO A 77 -18.08 -20.45 25.86
C PRO A 77 -17.59 -19.47 26.94
N GLY A 78 -17.50 -18.17 26.63
CA GLY A 78 -17.08 -17.11 27.55
C GLY A 78 -18.19 -16.44 28.36
N ASN A 79 -19.47 -16.77 28.14
CA ASN A 79 -20.61 -16.12 28.81
C ASN A 79 -21.26 -16.96 29.93
N ALA A 80 -20.53 -17.92 30.50
CA ALA A 80 -21.00 -18.57 31.72
C ALA A 80 -20.99 -17.57 32.88
N ALA A 81 -22.16 -17.29 33.46
CA ALA A 81 -22.26 -16.57 34.71
C ALA A 81 -21.49 -17.37 35.78
N VAL A 82 -20.46 -16.75 36.36
CA VAL A 82 -19.76 -17.30 37.53
C VAL A 82 -20.76 -17.23 38.69
N GLY A 83 -21.36 -18.36 39.02
CA GLY A 83 -22.21 -18.50 40.21
C GLY A 83 -21.40 -18.28 41.48
N ASP A 84 -22.02 -17.62 42.46
CA ASP A 84 -21.41 -17.16 43.70
C ASP A 84 -20.69 -18.26 44.50
N GLY A 85 -19.46 -17.92 44.94
CA GLY A 85 -18.76 -18.58 46.04
C GLY A 85 -17.55 -19.44 45.63
N GLN A 86 -16.36 -18.84 45.53
CA GLN A 86 -15.14 -19.60 45.78
C GLN A 86 -15.04 -19.85 47.30
N PRO A 87 -15.01 -21.11 47.78
CA PRO A 87 -14.79 -21.38 49.19
C PRO A 87 -13.35 -20.96 49.59
N GLU A 88 -13.22 -20.32 50.76
CA GLU A 88 -11.91 -19.94 51.29
C GLU A 88 -11.02 -21.17 51.49
N GLY A 89 -9.82 -21.15 50.87
CA GLY A 89 -8.82 -22.21 50.98
C GLY A 89 -8.54 -23.01 49.70
N TYR A 90 -9.12 -22.67 48.55
CA TYR A 90 -8.83 -23.36 47.29
C TYR A 90 -7.48 -22.94 46.68
N THR A 91 -6.49 -23.82 46.76
CA THR A 91 -5.25 -23.76 45.95
C THR A 91 -5.27 -24.91 44.95
N PRO A 92 -5.37 -24.65 43.63
CA PRO A 92 -5.34 -25.70 42.63
C PRO A 92 -4.00 -26.45 42.69
N THR A 93 -4.03 -27.75 42.94
CA THR A 93 -2.88 -28.65 42.72
C THR A 93 -3.19 -29.60 41.56
N GLU A 94 -2.16 -30.17 40.93
CA GLU A 94 -2.19 -30.99 39.69
C GLU A 94 -3.21 -32.16 39.65
N ARG A 95 -3.95 -32.42 40.72
CA ARG A 95 -4.88 -33.56 40.85
C ARG A 95 -6.36 -33.23 40.65
N ASP A 96 -6.73 -31.96 40.47
CA ASP A 96 -8.12 -31.53 40.26
C ASP A 96 -8.47 -31.17 38.80
N LEU A 97 -7.71 -31.70 37.83
CA LEU A 97 -8.11 -31.61 36.42
C LEU A 97 -9.17 -32.69 36.11
N PRO A 98 -10.31 -32.35 35.48
CA PRO A 98 -11.30 -33.33 35.09
C PRO A 98 -10.71 -34.32 34.07
N VAL A 99 -10.84 -35.61 34.36
CA VAL A 99 -10.43 -36.69 33.44
C VAL A 99 -11.42 -36.75 32.29
N ILE A 100 -11.09 -36.12 31.16
CA ILE A 100 -11.84 -36.24 29.90
C ILE A 100 -11.70 -37.68 29.41
N ARG A 101 -12.79 -38.45 29.41
CA ARG A 101 -12.79 -39.80 28.82
C ARG A 101 -12.90 -39.68 27.30
N ARG A 102 -12.30 -40.62 26.58
CA ARG A 102 -12.15 -40.64 25.10
C ARG A 102 -13.48 -40.64 24.28
N GLY A 103 -14.63 -40.47 24.93
CA GLY A 103 -15.96 -40.33 24.31
C GLY A 103 -16.67 -39.00 24.60
N ASP A 104 -16.14 -38.18 25.52
CA ASP A 104 -16.78 -36.91 25.93
C ASP A 104 -16.32 -35.71 25.08
N THR A 105 -15.49 -35.95 24.07
CA THR A 105 -15.05 -34.94 23.11
C THR A 105 -16.06 -34.79 21.98
N VAL A 106 -16.53 -33.56 21.75
CA VAL A 106 -17.33 -33.21 20.55
C VAL A 106 -16.51 -33.58 19.32
N GLN A 107 -16.98 -34.56 18.57
CA GLN A 107 -16.38 -34.96 17.29
C GLN A 107 -16.71 -33.89 16.25
N VAL A 108 -15.80 -32.92 16.09
CA VAL A 108 -15.85 -32.01 14.95
C VAL A 108 -15.64 -32.85 13.69
N ARG A 109 -16.66 -32.91 12.82
CA ARG A 109 -16.48 -33.46 11.48
C ARG A 109 -15.52 -32.53 10.75
N THR A 110 -14.25 -32.90 10.71
CA THR A 110 -13.26 -32.25 9.87
C THR A 110 -13.74 -32.39 8.42
N ALA A 111 -13.93 -31.27 7.73
CA ALA A 111 -13.99 -31.29 6.28
C ALA A 111 -12.74 -32.03 5.78
N PRO A 112 -12.86 -32.84 4.71
CA PRO A 112 -11.69 -33.54 4.18
C PRO A 112 -10.58 -32.51 3.93
N GLU A 113 -9.36 -32.83 4.35
CA GLU A 113 -8.17 -32.04 4.02
C GLU A 113 -8.22 -31.70 2.53
N PRO A 114 -7.97 -30.43 2.14
CA PRO A 114 -7.85 -30.11 0.73
C PRO A 114 -6.79 -31.03 0.15
N ARG A 115 -7.21 -31.85 -0.84
CA ARG A 115 -6.30 -32.72 -1.57
C ARG A 115 -5.09 -31.89 -2.00
N PRO A 116 -3.87 -32.44 -1.98
CA PRO A 116 -2.74 -31.80 -2.63
C PRO A 116 -3.18 -31.48 -4.05
N VAL A 117 -3.23 -30.19 -4.38
CA VAL A 117 -3.49 -29.76 -5.74
C VAL A 117 -2.37 -30.41 -6.56
N ALA A 118 -2.73 -31.32 -7.46
CA ALA A 118 -1.78 -31.88 -8.41
C ALA A 118 -1.02 -30.71 -9.04
N GLU A 119 0.29 -30.84 -9.27
CA GLU A 119 1.12 -29.86 -9.97
C GLU A 119 0.54 -29.61 -11.38
N GLY A 120 -0.46 -28.74 -11.44
CA GLY A 120 -1.18 -28.29 -12.62
C GLY A 120 -1.13 -26.77 -12.55
N SER A 121 -0.18 -26.21 -13.29
CA SER A 121 0.13 -24.78 -13.47
C SER A 121 -0.41 -23.83 -12.40
N ARG A 122 0.50 -23.27 -11.59
CA ARG A 122 0.20 -22.07 -10.78
C ARG A 122 -0.60 -21.08 -11.64
N GLY A 123 -1.70 -20.54 -11.10
CA GLY A 123 -2.54 -19.60 -11.86
C GLY A 123 -1.73 -18.37 -12.33
N PRO A 124 -2.24 -17.62 -13.31
CA PRO A 124 -1.53 -16.48 -13.90
C PRO A 124 -1.14 -15.45 -12.81
N LEU A 125 0.06 -14.90 -12.93
CA LEU A 125 0.58 -13.87 -12.03
C LEU A 125 0.28 -12.49 -12.62
N TYR A 126 -0.31 -11.61 -11.82
CA TYR A 126 -0.57 -10.22 -12.14
C TYR A 126 0.09 -9.30 -11.12
N VAL A 127 0.50 -8.13 -11.59
CA VAL A 127 1.10 -7.08 -10.76
C VAL A 127 0.38 -5.76 -10.99
N VAL A 128 0.14 -5.03 -9.91
CA VAL A 128 -0.48 -3.71 -9.88
C VAL A 128 0.56 -2.68 -9.47
N GLY A 129 0.67 -1.61 -10.25
CA GLY A 129 1.48 -0.45 -9.90
C GLY A 129 0.83 0.43 -8.82
N ASP A 130 1.42 1.60 -8.60
CA ASP A 130 1.05 2.53 -7.54
C ASP A 130 -0.36 3.08 -7.73
N VAL A 131 -1.17 3.03 -6.66
CA VAL A 131 -2.62 3.31 -6.72
C VAL A 131 -2.95 4.70 -6.22
N HIS A 132 -2.30 5.16 -5.14
CA HIS A 132 -2.45 6.49 -4.57
C HIS A 132 -3.91 6.94 -4.38
N GLY A 133 -4.75 6.09 -3.79
CA GLY A 133 -6.15 6.43 -3.46
C GLY A 133 -7.09 6.61 -4.66
N TYR A 134 -6.65 6.30 -5.88
CA TYR A 134 -7.46 6.31 -7.09
C TYR A 134 -8.27 5.00 -7.20
N LEU A 135 -9.22 4.81 -6.27
CA LEU A 135 -10.02 3.60 -6.14
C LEU A 135 -10.83 3.28 -7.40
N ALA A 136 -11.41 4.29 -8.06
CA ALA A 136 -12.22 4.09 -9.26
C ALA A 136 -11.37 3.55 -10.43
N GLU A 137 -10.17 4.11 -10.60
CA GLU A 137 -9.18 3.70 -11.57
C GLU A 137 -8.67 2.28 -11.29
N LEU A 138 -8.47 1.94 -10.01
CA LEU A 138 -8.10 0.58 -9.61
C LEU A 138 -9.19 -0.44 -9.97
N ILE A 139 -10.45 -0.15 -9.61
CA ILE A 139 -11.59 -1.03 -9.93
C ILE A 139 -11.70 -1.20 -11.45
N ALA A 140 -11.59 -0.11 -12.21
CA ALA A 140 -11.63 -0.16 -13.67
C ALA A 140 -10.50 -1.02 -14.26
N ALA A 141 -9.27 -0.87 -13.75
CA ALA A 141 -8.11 -1.61 -14.24
C ALA A 141 -8.16 -3.10 -13.89
N LEU A 142 -8.57 -3.45 -12.66
CA LEU A 142 -8.79 -4.84 -12.24
C LEU A 142 -9.90 -5.51 -13.06
N GLY A 143 -11.02 -4.80 -13.28
CA GLY A 143 -12.13 -5.29 -14.08
C GLY A 143 -11.76 -5.49 -15.55
N ALA A 144 -10.93 -4.61 -16.12
CA ALA A 144 -10.42 -4.75 -17.48
C ALA A 144 -9.55 -6.01 -17.68
N GLN A 145 -8.89 -6.48 -16.62
CA GLN A 145 -8.14 -7.75 -16.63
C GLN A 145 -9.00 -8.96 -16.24
N GLY A 146 -10.29 -8.77 -15.96
CA GLY A 146 -11.19 -9.84 -15.49
C GLY A 146 -10.84 -10.35 -14.09
N LEU A 147 -10.08 -9.58 -13.30
CA LEU A 147 -9.68 -9.99 -11.96
C LEU A 147 -10.83 -9.87 -10.95
N ILE A 148 -11.73 -8.93 -11.19
CA ILE A 148 -12.95 -8.71 -10.42
C ILE A 148 -14.18 -8.69 -11.32
N ASP A 149 -15.33 -9.04 -10.76
CA ASP A 149 -16.63 -8.94 -11.42
C ASP A 149 -17.21 -7.51 -11.36
N ALA A 150 -18.42 -7.33 -11.90
CA ALA A 150 -19.11 -6.04 -11.92
C ALA A 150 -19.50 -5.50 -10.53
N ASP A 151 -19.59 -6.38 -9.53
CA ASP A 151 -19.87 -6.04 -8.14
C ASP A 151 -18.57 -5.78 -7.35
N GLY A 152 -17.41 -5.94 -8.00
CA GLY A 152 -16.09 -5.72 -7.44
C GLY A 152 -15.57 -6.89 -6.60
N ASN A 153 -16.12 -8.10 -6.75
CA ASN A 153 -15.64 -9.31 -6.08
C ASN A 153 -14.61 -10.04 -6.94
N TRP A 154 -13.70 -10.78 -6.31
CA TRP A 154 -12.72 -11.61 -7.00
C TRP A 154 -13.39 -12.61 -7.96
N ALA A 155 -12.98 -12.55 -9.23
CA ALA A 155 -13.52 -13.39 -10.31
C ALA A 155 -12.45 -14.22 -11.03
N ALA A 156 -11.20 -14.17 -10.57
CA ALA A 156 -10.04 -14.69 -11.30
C ALA A 156 -9.62 -16.13 -10.91
N GLY A 157 -10.47 -16.86 -10.20
CA GLY A 157 -10.17 -18.24 -9.77
C GLY A 157 -8.83 -18.34 -9.02
N ASN A 158 -7.92 -19.17 -9.54
CA ASN A 158 -6.60 -19.42 -8.94
C ASN A 158 -5.51 -18.40 -9.34
N ALA A 159 -5.88 -17.27 -9.94
CA ALA A 159 -4.91 -16.22 -10.28
C ALA A 159 -4.19 -15.68 -9.04
N ARG A 160 -3.02 -15.11 -9.27
CA ARG A 160 -2.12 -14.55 -8.26
C ARG A 160 -1.95 -13.08 -8.54
N LEU A 161 -2.23 -12.22 -7.57
CA LEU A 161 -2.15 -10.78 -7.71
C LEU A 161 -1.21 -10.20 -6.66
N TRP A 162 -0.30 -9.33 -7.08
CA TRP A 162 0.57 -8.55 -6.20
C TRP A 162 0.39 -7.05 -6.45
N PHE A 163 0.23 -6.29 -5.37
CA PHE A 163 0.34 -4.83 -5.39
C PHE A 163 1.73 -4.41 -4.95
N LEU A 164 2.36 -3.46 -5.66
CA LEU A 164 3.72 -3.02 -5.39
C LEU A 164 3.85 -1.94 -4.31
N GLY A 165 2.77 -1.64 -3.58
CA GLY A 165 2.72 -0.61 -2.54
C GLY A 165 2.03 0.67 -3.00
N ASP A 166 2.09 1.70 -2.16
CA ASP A 166 1.56 3.04 -2.41
C ASP A 166 0.05 3.05 -2.69
N PHE A 167 -0.71 2.59 -1.70
CA PHE A 167 -2.17 2.54 -1.74
C PHE A 167 -2.81 3.90 -1.47
N THR A 168 -2.18 4.73 -0.65
CA THR A 168 -2.78 5.96 -0.10
C THR A 168 -2.10 7.23 -0.60
N ASP A 169 -2.65 8.36 -0.14
CA ASP A 169 -2.24 9.72 -0.45
C ASP A 169 -2.52 10.13 -1.91
N ARG A 170 -2.61 11.46 -2.13
CA ARG A 170 -2.90 12.14 -3.41
C ARG A 170 -4.33 11.95 -3.90
N GLY A 171 -4.75 10.74 -4.23
CA GLY A 171 -6.11 10.44 -4.71
C GLY A 171 -7.17 10.57 -3.61
N PRO A 172 -8.46 10.44 -3.97
CA PRO A 172 -9.57 10.80 -3.08
C PRO A 172 -9.92 9.76 -2.01
N ASP A 173 -9.53 8.49 -2.16
CA ASP A 173 -9.99 7.40 -1.29
C ASP A 173 -8.92 6.32 -1.04
N GLY A 174 -7.88 6.66 -0.26
CA GLY A 174 -6.81 5.71 0.11
C GLY A 174 -7.29 4.59 1.03
N ILE A 175 -8.16 4.89 2.01
CA ILE A 175 -8.68 3.84 2.90
C ILE A 175 -9.59 2.87 2.14
N GLY A 176 -10.39 3.35 1.17
CA GLY A 176 -11.20 2.48 0.32
C GLY A 176 -10.36 1.54 -0.55
N VAL A 177 -9.18 1.97 -0.99
CA VAL A 177 -8.21 1.09 -1.66
C VAL A 177 -7.73 -0.01 -0.71
N ILE A 178 -7.32 0.33 0.51
CA ILE A 178 -6.90 -0.66 1.51
C ILE A 178 -8.03 -1.66 1.81
N ASP A 179 -9.24 -1.18 2.04
CA ASP A 179 -10.42 -2.02 2.29
C ASP A 179 -10.69 -3.00 1.15
N LEU A 180 -10.58 -2.53 -0.10
CA LEU A 180 -10.70 -3.36 -1.29
C LEU A 180 -9.63 -4.45 -1.33
N VAL A 181 -8.35 -4.09 -1.15
CA VAL A 181 -7.24 -5.06 -1.22
C VAL A 181 -7.37 -6.11 -0.12
N MET A 182 -7.68 -5.71 1.12
CA MET A 182 -7.91 -6.62 2.24
C MET A 182 -9.03 -7.62 1.95
N ARG A 183 -10.13 -7.16 1.34
CA ARG A 183 -11.25 -8.03 0.92
C ARG A 183 -10.84 -8.97 -0.21
N LEU A 184 -10.19 -8.48 -1.26
CA LEU A 184 -9.72 -9.30 -2.38
C LEU A 184 -8.71 -10.35 -1.94
N SER A 185 -7.85 -10.06 -0.95
CA SER A 185 -6.96 -11.05 -0.34
C SER A 185 -7.73 -12.26 0.21
N ALA A 186 -8.83 -12.03 0.92
CA ALA A 186 -9.65 -13.10 1.48
C ALA A 186 -10.42 -13.87 0.39
N GLU A 187 -11.01 -13.16 -0.57
CA GLU A 187 -11.78 -13.76 -1.67
C GLU A 187 -10.89 -14.60 -2.60
N ALA A 188 -9.72 -14.09 -2.98
CA ALA A 188 -8.75 -14.80 -3.81
C ALA A 188 -8.27 -16.10 -3.14
N ALA A 189 -7.96 -16.05 -1.84
CA ALA A 189 -7.57 -17.22 -1.08
C ALA A 189 -8.69 -18.29 -1.06
N ALA A 190 -9.95 -17.88 -0.91
CA ALA A 190 -11.09 -18.79 -0.95
C ALA A 190 -11.31 -19.42 -2.35
N ALA A 191 -10.91 -18.72 -3.41
CA ALA A 191 -10.99 -19.19 -4.79
C ALA A 191 -9.79 -20.05 -5.25
N GLY A 192 -8.80 -20.26 -4.38
CA GLY A 192 -7.58 -21.04 -4.67
C GLY A 192 -6.47 -20.22 -5.33
N GLY A 193 -6.61 -18.89 -5.37
CA GLY A 193 -5.58 -17.93 -5.78
C GLY A 193 -5.01 -17.18 -4.59
N TYR A 194 -4.41 -16.03 -4.84
CA TYR A 194 -4.10 -15.06 -3.79
C TYR A 194 -4.08 -13.63 -4.32
N CYS A 195 -4.32 -12.68 -3.42
CA CYS A 195 -4.09 -11.27 -3.64
C CYS A 195 -3.26 -10.75 -2.46
N LYS A 196 -2.05 -10.25 -2.75
CA LYS A 196 -1.05 -9.83 -1.77
C LYS A 196 -0.50 -8.44 -2.11
N ALA A 197 0.19 -7.84 -1.17
CA ALA A 197 0.64 -6.46 -1.23
C ALA A 197 2.04 -6.31 -0.64
N LEU A 198 2.83 -5.42 -1.22
CA LEU A 198 4.11 -4.99 -0.69
C LEU A 198 3.97 -3.68 0.09
N MET A 199 4.91 -3.46 1.00
CA MET A 199 5.08 -2.20 1.73
C MET A 199 5.62 -1.10 0.81
N GLY A 200 4.84 -0.06 0.58
CA GLY A 200 5.29 1.17 -0.06
C GLY A 200 5.84 2.20 0.93
N ASN A 201 6.45 3.27 0.41
CA ASN A 201 6.89 4.36 1.27
C ASN A 201 5.70 5.18 1.80
N HIS A 202 4.57 5.22 1.10
CA HIS A 202 3.37 5.89 1.57
C HIS A 202 2.67 5.13 2.72
N GLU A 203 2.71 3.79 2.74
CA GLU A 203 2.24 3.03 3.90
C GLU A 203 3.07 3.35 5.15
N LEU A 204 4.40 3.40 5.01
CA LEU A 204 5.31 3.80 6.09
C LEU A 204 5.02 5.22 6.58
N LEU A 205 4.75 6.14 5.65
CA LEU A 205 4.46 7.53 5.94
C LEU A 205 3.14 7.69 6.70
N LEU A 206 2.08 6.97 6.29
CA LEU A 206 0.78 6.97 6.95
C LEU A 206 0.84 6.32 8.34
N ILE A 207 1.52 5.16 8.47
CA ILE A 207 1.79 4.51 9.75
C ILE A 207 2.51 5.50 10.69
N GLY A 208 3.58 6.12 10.20
CA GLY A 208 4.36 7.06 10.99
C GLY A 208 3.58 8.32 11.38
N ALA A 209 2.75 8.86 10.48
CA ALA A 209 1.91 10.01 10.78
C ALA A 209 0.89 9.68 11.88
N LYS A 210 0.33 8.47 11.87
CA LYS A 210 -0.60 8.01 12.91
C LYS A 210 0.08 7.74 14.25
N ARG A 211 1.28 7.16 14.25
CA ARG A 211 1.98 6.72 15.48
C ARG A 211 2.82 7.81 16.12
N PHE A 212 3.47 8.64 15.31
CA PHE A 212 4.46 9.62 15.77
C PHE A 212 3.98 11.06 15.59
N ALA A 213 3.03 11.33 14.69
CA ALA A 213 2.46 12.66 14.46
C ALA A 213 3.55 13.75 14.31
N ASP A 214 3.56 14.72 15.23
CA ASP A 214 4.50 15.84 15.28
C ASP A 214 5.81 15.53 16.04
N THR A 215 6.09 14.27 16.37
CA THR A 215 7.35 13.87 16.99
C THR A 215 8.52 14.26 16.07
N PRO A 216 9.47 15.08 16.56
CA PRO A 216 10.66 15.45 15.81
C PRO A 216 11.51 14.23 15.45
N VAL A 217 11.93 14.14 14.19
CA VAL A 217 12.91 13.17 13.70
C VAL A 217 14.07 13.91 13.04
N ASN A 218 15.26 13.34 13.12
CA ASN A 218 16.44 13.94 12.50
C ASN A 218 16.46 13.63 11.00
N SER A 219 16.22 14.63 10.15
CA SER A 219 16.42 14.51 8.71
C SER A 219 17.76 15.12 8.31
N GLY A 220 18.36 14.63 7.23
CA GLY A 220 19.61 15.20 6.68
C GLY A 220 19.50 16.70 6.31
N ALA A 221 18.28 17.27 6.27
CA ALA A 221 18.01 18.68 6.02
C ALA A 221 17.55 19.45 7.28
N GLY A 222 17.63 18.85 8.48
CA GLY A 222 17.16 19.41 9.75
C GLY A 222 16.04 18.60 10.39
N THR A 223 15.34 19.16 11.38
CA THR A 223 14.22 18.47 12.03
C THR A 223 13.01 18.36 11.11
N ALA A 224 12.44 17.16 11.01
CA ALA A 224 11.19 16.89 10.28
C ALA A 224 10.17 16.18 11.20
N THR A 225 8.93 16.01 10.74
CA THR A 225 7.90 15.20 11.41
C THR A 225 7.14 14.36 10.38
N PHE A 226 6.63 13.21 10.79
CA PHE A 226 5.82 12.35 9.91
C PHE A 226 4.53 13.04 9.47
N GLN A 227 3.85 13.75 10.37
CA GLN A 227 2.62 14.45 10.04
C GLN A 227 2.83 15.52 8.96
N ALA A 228 3.90 16.32 9.07
CA ALA A 228 4.23 17.32 8.06
C ALA A 228 4.61 16.66 6.72
N ALA A 229 5.45 15.62 6.76
CA ALA A 229 5.86 14.91 5.56
C ALA A 229 4.68 14.21 4.85
N TRP A 230 3.77 13.61 5.61
CA TRP A 230 2.56 13.00 5.09
C TRP A 230 1.67 14.02 4.35
N LEU A 231 1.37 15.15 4.98
CA LEU A 231 0.61 16.23 4.34
C LEU A 231 1.29 16.76 3.08
N LEU A 232 2.63 16.94 3.11
CA LEU A 232 3.40 17.41 1.95
C LEU A 232 3.40 16.43 0.78
N ASN A 233 3.27 15.13 1.05
CA ASN A 233 3.23 14.08 0.03
C ASN A 233 1.80 13.72 -0.43
N GLY A 234 0.82 14.56 -0.10
CA GLY A 234 -0.56 14.40 -0.57
C GLY A 234 -1.47 13.68 0.42
N GLY A 235 -1.08 13.60 1.69
CA GLY A 235 -1.90 12.98 2.74
C GLY A 235 -3.32 13.54 2.81
N GLN A 236 -4.31 12.65 2.73
CA GLN A 236 -5.72 13.03 2.79
C GLN A 236 -6.26 12.95 4.22
N LYS A 237 -6.83 14.05 4.72
CA LYS A 237 -7.40 14.11 6.07
C LYS A 237 -8.53 13.11 6.28
N THR A 238 -9.36 12.91 5.26
CA THR A 238 -10.45 11.92 5.27
C THR A 238 -9.93 10.50 5.44
N ASP A 239 -8.75 10.18 4.88
CA ASP A 239 -8.12 8.88 5.08
C ASP A 239 -7.65 8.72 6.53
N MET A 240 -6.99 9.73 7.10
CA MET A 240 -6.57 9.71 8.51
C MET A 240 -7.76 9.59 9.49
N GLU A 241 -8.89 10.22 9.19
CA GLU A 241 -10.13 10.11 9.97
C GLU A 241 -10.75 8.70 9.91
N ARG A 242 -10.66 8.02 8.75
CA ARG A 242 -11.16 6.65 8.55
C ARG A 242 -10.15 5.58 8.94
N LEU A 243 -8.89 5.93 9.17
CA LEU A 243 -7.82 4.99 9.49
C LEU A 243 -8.05 4.31 10.85
N GLN A 244 -8.19 2.99 10.83
CA GLN A 244 -8.43 2.14 11.99
C GLN A 244 -7.22 1.24 12.30
N ASP A 245 -7.21 0.67 13.50
CA ASP A 245 -6.14 -0.25 13.94
C ASP A 245 -6.02 -1.48 13.04
N VAL A 246 -7.12 -1.96 12.47
CA VAL A 246 -7.09 -3.08 11.52
C VAL A 246 -6.29 -2.76 10.26
N HIS A 247 -6.39 -1.54 9.73
CA HIS A 247 -5.60 -1.08 8.58
C HIS A 247 -4.12 -0.96 8.97
N LEU A 248 -3.82 -0.38 10.14
CA LEU A 248 -2.46 -0.24 10.64
C LEU A 248 -1.78 -1.61 10.85
N GLN A 249 -2.50 -2.55 11.44
CA GLN A 249 -2.01 -3.91 11.66
C GLN A 249 -1.79 -4.66 10.35
N TRP A 250 -2.68 -4.47 9.38
CA TRP A 250 -2.54 -5.05 8.05
C TRP A 250 -1.31 -4.46 7.34
N MET A 251 -1.21 -3.13 7.21
CA MET A 251 -0.07 -2.47 6.56
C MET A 251 1.26 -2.82 7.25
N SER A 252 1.30 -2.88 8.59
CA SER A 252 2.54 -3.18 9.33
C SER A 252 3.06 -4.62 9.15
N ARG A 253 2.31 -5.48 8.45
CA ARG A 253 2.67 -6.88 8.17
C ARG A 253 2.92 -7.14 6.68
N LEU A 254 2.91 -6.11 5.84
CA LEU A 254 3.24 -6.27 4.43
C LEU A 254 4.71 -6.63 4.27
N ASP A 255 4.99 -7.55 3.36
CA ASP A 255 6.35 -7.86 2.94
C ASP A 255 6.93 -6.64 2.20
N ALA A 256 8.24 -6.40 2.30
CA ALA A 256 8.91 -5.34 1.57
C ALA A 256 9.45 -5.82 0.21
N VAL A 257 9.81 -7.10 0.12
CA VAL A 257 10.37 -7.72 -1.09
C VAL A 257 9.94 -9.19 -1.16
N VAL A 258 9.69 -9.69 -2.36
CA VAL A 258 9.36 -11.10 -2.62
C VAL A 258 9.87 -11.54 -3.99
N GLU A 259 10.21 -12.81 -4.13
CA GLU A 259 10.49 -13.43 -5.44
C GLU A 259 9.30 -14.30 -5.85
N GLU A 260 8.80 -14.10 -7.07
CA GLU A 260 7.64 -14.81 -7.59
C GLU A 260 7.79 -15.09 -9.10
N ASP A 261 7.80 -16.36 -9.48
CA ASP A 261 7.93 -16.83 -10.88
C ASP A 261 9.12 -16.19 -11.64
N GLY A 262 10.27 -16.07 -10.99
CA GLY A 262 11.46 -15.46 -11.56
C GLY A 262 11.45 -13.93 -11.55
N HIS A 263 10.53 -13.29 -10.83
CA HIS A 263 10.46 -11.83 -10.70
C HIS A 263 10.68 -11.42 -9.26
N LEU A 264 11.69 -10.59 -9.02
CA LEU A 264 11.89 -9.94 -7.73
C LEU A 264 10.99 -8.70 -7.66
N LEU A 265 9.90 -8.81 -6.90
CA LEU A 265 8.93 -7.72 -6.71
C LEU A 265 9.37 -6.88 -5.50
N MET A 266 9.44 -5.58 -5.70
CA MET A 266 9.82 -4.61 -4.67
C MET A 266 9.14 -3.27 -4.94
N HIS A 267 9.06 -2.39 -3.95
CA HIS A 267 8.33 -1.15 -4.13
C HIS A 267 9.10 -0.12 -5.00
N SER A 268 10.38 0.11 -4.73
CA SER A 268 11.15 1.21 -5.34
C SER A 268 12.46 0.78 -5.98
N ASP A 269 12.92 1.52 -6.99
CA ASP A 269 14.15 1.25 -7.74
C ASP A 269 15.41 1.70 -6.98
N THR A 270 15.68 1.03 -5.86
CA THR A 270 16.84 1.28 -5.00
C THR A 270 17.51 -0.01 -4.54
N THR A 271 18.83 0.03 -4.35
CA THR A 271 19.61 -1.06 -3.74
C THR A 271 19.56 -1.05 -2.21
N ALA A 272 18.87 -0.09 -1.58
CA ALA A 272 18.83 0.05 -0.12
C ALA A 272 18.22 -1.17 0.60
N TYR A 273 17.53 -2.06 -0.10
CA TYR A 273 17.05 -3.34 0.44
C TYR A 273 18.21 -4.22 0.95
N LEU A 274 19.38 -4.13 0.31
CA LEU A 274 20.61 -4.83 0.73
C LEU A 274 21.09 -4.44 2.13
N ASP A 275 20.69 -3.27 2.65
CA ASP A 275 21.06 -2.83 4.00
C ASP A 275 20.29 -3.60 5.09
N TYR A 276 19.20 -4.29 4.74
CA TYR A 276 18.28 -4.91 5.70
C TYR A 276 18.43 -6.43 5.81
N GLY A 277 19.20 -7.07 4.94
CA GLY A 277 19.29 -8.52 4.96
C GLY A 277 20.03 -9.13 3.79
N SER A 278 20.55 -10.34 4.00
CA SER A 278 21.24 -11.13 2.97
C SER A 278 20.30 -12.06 2.20
N THR A 279 19.09 -12.26 2.72
CA THR A 279 18.00 -13.04 2.11
C THR A 279 16.72 -12.20 2.07
N ILE A 280 15.71 -12.64 1.32
CA ILE A 280 14.39 -11.99 1.29
C ILE A 280 13.75 -12.01 2.69
N GLU A 281 13.86 -13.14 3.38
CA GLU A 281 13.36 -13.32 4.74
C GLU A 281 14.02 -12.35 5.72
N ASP A 282 15.35 -12.21 5.66
CA ASP A 282 16.09 -11.27 6.52
C ASP A 282 15.58 -9.84 6.35
N VAL A 283 15.34 -9.41 5.10
CA VAL A 283 14.84 -8.07 4.79
C VAL A 283 13.45 -7.85 5.38
N ASN A 284 12.52 -8.77 5.14
CA ASN A 284 11.14 -8.68 5.63
C ASN A 284 11.06 -8.74 7.16
N ASP A 285 11.84 -9.62 7.79
CA ASP A 285 11.93 -9.73 9.24
C ASP A 285 12.53 -8.47 9.88
N THR A 286 13.59 -7.91 9.28
CA THR A 286 14.23 -6.68 9.77
C THR A 286 13.28 -5.49 9.67
N ILE A 287 12.57 -5.34 8.55
CA ILE A 287 11.59 -4.27 8.35
C ILE A 287 10.42 -4.41 9.33
N THR A 288 9.91 -5.63 9.51
CA THR A 288 8.87 -5.93 10.51
C THR A 288 9.34 -5.60 11.92
N ALA A 289 10.59 -5.91 12.26
CA ALA A 289 11.18 -5.59 13.55
C ALA A 289 11.31 -4.07 13.77
N ILE A 290 11.72 -3.30 12.76
CA ILE A 290 11.75 -1.82 12.81
C ILE A 290 10.35 -1.28 13.13
N LEU A 291 9.33 -1.73 12.39
CA LEU A 291 7.94 -1.28 12.60
C LEU A 291 7.37 -1.72 13.95
N THR A 292 7.81 -2.85 14.48
CA THR A 292 7.37 -3.38 15.78
C THR A 292 8.01 -2.64 16.95
N ARG A 293 9.27 -2.25 16.83
CA ARG A 293 9.98 -1.48 17.87
C ARG A 293 9.38 -0.09 18.07
N ASN A 294 8.70 0.44 17.05
CA ASN A 294 7.97 1.69 17.13
C ASN A 294 8.88 2.88 17.52
N ASP A 295 10.09 2.90 16.95
CA ASP A 295 11.03 4.01 17.07
C ASP A 295 10.87 4.97 15.88
N ALA A 296 10.74 6.26 16.15
CA ALA A 296 10.44 7.26 15.13
C ALA A 296 11.61 7.49 14.16
N ASP A 297 12.86 7.54 14.65
CA ASP A 297 14.03 7.80 13.82
C ASP A 297 14.33 6.60 12.90
N GLU A 298 14.14 5.38 13.39
CA GLU A 298 14.33 4.18 12.57
C GLU A 298 13.24 3.99 11.52
N CYS A 299 11.97 4.22 11.89
CA CYS A 299 10.88 4.23 10.91
C CYS A 299 11.10 5.32 9.85
N TRP A 300 11.68 6.45 10.25
CA TRP A 300 11.97 7.56 9.34
C TRP A 300 13.12 7.22 8.38
N ASP A 301 14.21 6.61 8.85
CA ASP A 301 15.27 6.17 7.94
C ASP A 301 14.79 5.07 6.98
N LEU A 302 13.93 4.16 7.46
CA LEU A 302 13.26 3.17 6.60
C LEU A 302 12.43 3.84 5.50
N PHE A 303 11.52 4.74 5.88
CA PHE A 303 10.74 5.54 4.93
C PHE A 303 11.64 6.23 3.89
N ARG A 304 12.72 6.87 4.35
CA ARG A 304 13.65 7.60 3.48
C ARG A 304 14.41 6.67 2.54
N LYS A 305 14.82 5.48 3.00
CA LYS A 305 15.51 4.48 2.17
C LYS A 305 14.57 3.90 1.11
N LEU A 306 13.32 3.57 1.45
CA LEU A 306 12.33 3.10 0.47
C LEU A 306 11.83 4.21 -0.46
N THR A 307 12.04 5.49 -0.13
CA THR A 307 11.75 6.64 -1.01
C THR A 307 12.87 6.90 -2.03
N LYS A 308 14.05 6.28 -1.90
CA LYS A 308 15.13 6.44 -2.89
C LYS A 308 14.69 5.89 -4.25
N ARG A 309 15.22 6.49 -5.32
CA ARG A 309 14.85 6.19 -6.70
C ARG A 309 16.04 6.30 -7.65
N PHE A 310 15.85 5.79 -8.86
CA PHE A 310 16.74 5.89 -10.01
C PHE A 310 18.05 5.12 -9.92
N ALA A 311 18.18 4.17 -8.99
CA ALA A 311 19.39 3.34 -8.91
C ALA A 311 19.58 2.49 -10.18
N PHE A 312 18.51 2.21 -10.92
CA PHE A 312 18.54 1.37 -12.12
C PHE A 312 18.56 2.17 -13.43
N ARG A 313 18.42 3.51 -13.37
CA ARG A 313 18.16 4.34 -14.57
C ARG A 313 19.43 4.69 -15.35
N ASP A 314 20.50 5.05 -14.65
CA ASP A 314 21.68 5.69 -15.25
C ASP A 314 22.80 4.66 -15.60
N GLU A 315 23.97 5.13 -16.05
CA GLU A 315 25.14 4.28 -16.34
C GLU A 315 25.55 3.47 -15.09
N GLY A 316 25.32 2.16 -15.12
CA GLY A 316 25.50 1.24 -13.99
C GLY A 316 24.20 0.65 -13.43
N GLY A 317 23.03 1.10 -13.90
CA GLY A 317 21.73 0.63 -13.44
C GLY A 317 21.53 -0.87 -13.57
N ALA A 318 21.89 -1.46 -14.71
CA ALA A 318 21.84 -2.91 -14.90
C ALA A 318 22.74 -3.67 -13.91
N GLN A 319 23.87 -3.10 -13.48
CA GLN A 319 24.73 -3.71 -12.46
C GLN A 319 24.06 -3.69 -11.08
N ALA A 320 23.39 -2.59 -10.72
CA ALA A 320 22.62 -2.49 -9.48
C ALA A 320 21.47 -3.51 -9.44
N VAL A 321 20.78 -3.71 -10.57
CA VAL A 321 19.73 -4.74 -10.68
C VAL A 321 20.34 -6.15 -10.54
N ARG A 322 21.46 -6.44 -11.20
CA ARG A 322 22.15 -7.74 -11.08
C ARG A 322 22.62 -8.03 -9.65
N GLU A 323 23.03 -7.02 -8.90
CA GLU A 323 23.40 -7.16 -7.49
C GLU A 323 22.22 -7.64 -6.64
N LEU A 324 21.04 -7.02 -6.81
CA LEU A 324 19.81 -7.46 -6.15
C LEU A 324 19.40 -8.88 -6.56
N LEU A 325 19.38 -9.17 -7.87
CA LEU A 325 19.01 -10.50 -8.39
C LEU A 325 19.99 -11.60 -7.96
N THR A 326 21.29 -11.28 -7.84
CA THR A 326 22.30 -12.23 -7.33
C THR A 326 22.07 -12.54 -5.86
N THR A 327 21.61 -11.56 -5.08
CA THR A 327 21.40 -11.70 -3.64
C THR A 327 20.08 -12.38 -3.32
N TYR A 328 19.00 -11.96 -3.98
CA TYR A 328 17.63 -12.35 -3.63
C TYR A 328 16.98 -13.33 -4.62
N GLY A 329 17.62 -13.60 -5.76
CA GLY A 329 17.07 -14.45 -6.81
C GLY A 329 16.18 -13.69 -7.80
N GLY A 330 15.56 -14.44 -8.70
CA GLY A 330 14.82 -13.91 -9.84
C GLY A 330 15.68 -13.65 -11.08
N GLN A 331 15.01 -13.26 -12.16
CA GLN A 331 15.57 -12.94 -13.47
C GLN A 331 15.35 -11.47 -13.85
N ARG A 332 14.26 -10.87 -13.32
CA ARG A 332 13.93 -9.45 -13.50
C ARG A 332 13.43 -8.85 -12.20
N VAL A 333 13.69 -7.57 -11.99
CA VAL A 333 13.09 -6.76 -10.93
C VAL A 333 11.81 -6.11 -11.47
N VAL A 334 10.76 -6.09 -10.67
CA VAL A 334 9.51 -5.37 -10.95
C VAL A 334 9.23 -4.40 -9.82
N HIS A 335 9.05 -3.12 -10.15
CA HIS A 335 8.90 -2.08 -9.13
C HIS A 335 7.88 -0.99 -9.48
N GLY A 336 7.40 -0.32 -8.45
CA GLY A 336 6.56 0.88 -8.48
C GLY A 336 7.37 2.15 -8.21
N HIS A 337 6.79 3.11 -7.47
CA HIS A 337 7.38 4.33 -6.86
C HIS A 337 7.98 5.40 -7.77
N SER A 338 8.59 4.95 -8.87
CA SER A 338 9.28 5.77 -9.85
C SER A 338 8.41 5.82 -11.10
N PRO A 339 7.54 6.85 -11.22
CA PRO A 339 6.64 6.95 -12.34
C PRO A 339 7.40 6.87 -13.67
N ILE A 340 6.85 6.12 -14.60
CA ILE A 340 7.43 5.93 -15.94
C ILE A 340 7.73 7.28 -16.62
N PRO A 341 6.88 8.33 -16.56
CA PRO A 341 7.22 9.64 -17.13
C PRO A 341 8.53 10.24 -16.60
N TYR A 342 8.88 9.95 -15.34
CA TYR A 342 10.14 10.41 -14.73
C TYR A 342 11.34 9.60 -15.19
N LEU A 343 11.16 8.30 -15.43
CA LEU A 343 12.20 7.43 -15.98
C LEU A 343 12.52 7.79 -17.43
N LEU A 344 11.51 8.17 -18.21
CA LEU A 344 11.66 8.60 -19.61
C LEU A 344 12.22 10.03 -19.75
N GLY A 345 12.27 10.80 -18.65
CA GLY A 345 12.67 12.22 -18.68
C GLY A 345 11.62 13.13 -19.31
N GLU A 346 10.37 12.68 -19.39
CA GLU A 346 9.25 13.32 -20.09
C GLU A 346 8.35 14.14 -19.15
N VAL A 347 8.96 14.81 -18.17
CA VAL A 347 8.23 15.76 -17.32
C VAL A 347 8.20 17.10 -18.05
N GLY A 348 7.03 17.46 -18.59
CA GLY A 348 6.84 18.72 -19.29
C GLY A 348 7.35 19.91 -18.46
N THR A 349 8.12 20.79 -19.10
CA THR A 349 8.35 22.14 -18.58
C THR A 349 7.01 22.86 -18.49
N GLU A 350 6.78 23.64 -17.43
CA GLU A 350 5.54 24.40 -17.17
C GLU A 350 5.08 25.34 -18.32
N ASP A 351 5.89 25.49 -19.38
CA ASP A 351 5.66 26.36 -20.54
C ASP A 351 5.23 25.62 -21.84
N GLY A 352 4.90 24.33 -21.77
CA GLY A 352 4.44 23.57 -22.95
C GLY A 352 2.92 23.68 -23.18
N GLU A 353 2.50 24.48 -24.16
CA GLU A 353 1.09 24.65 -24.60
C GLU A 353 0.43 23.39 -25.20
N ASP A 354 1.12 22.24 -25.25
CA ASP A 354 0.57 20.97 -25.72
C ASP A 354 0.28 20.05 -24.53
N GLY A 355 -0.90 20.21 -23.92
CA GLY A 355 -1.37 19.52 -22.71
C GLY A 355 -1.61 18.00 -22.82
N ALA A 356 -0.74 17.26 -23.53
CA ALA A 356 -0.72 15.80 -23.52
C ALA A 356 0.57 15.34 -22.86
N GLY A 357 0.51 15.01 -21.57
CA GLY A 357 1.58 14.25 -20.93
C GLY A 357 1.86 12.95 -21.69
N PRO A 358 3.03 12.32 -21.48
CA PRO A 358 3.42 11.14 -22.23
C PRO A 358 2.40 10.00 -22.05
N VAL A 359 2.03 9.38 -23.17
CA VAL A 359 1.02 8.30 -23.20
C VAL A 359 1.67 7.00 -22.74
N ILE A 360 1.51 6.68 -21.45
CA ILE A 360 1.97 5.43 -20.87
C ILE A 360 0.98 4.30 -21.21
N ASN A 361 1.34 3.48 -22.19
CA ASN A 361 0.47 2.39 -22.67
C ASN A 361 0.65 1.06 -21.90
N GLY A 362 1.75 0.93 -21.15
CA GLY A 362 2.11 -0.30 -20.46
C GLY A 362 3.35 -0.11 -19.59
N PRO A 363 3.88 -1.21 -19.04
CA PRO A 363 5.06 -1.17 -18.18
C PRO A 363 6.30 -0.76 -18.97
N HIS A 364 7.28 -0.15 -18.30
CA HIS A 364 8.53 0.25 -18.92
C HIS A 364 9.65 -0.72 -18.57
N VAL A 365 10.20 -1.38 -19.59
CA VAL A 365 11.34 -2.29 -19.45
C VAL A 365 12.64 -1.54 -19.71
N TYR A 366 13.61 -1.66 -18.79
CA TYR A 366 14.89 -0.94 -18.86
C TYR A 366 16.00 -1.70 -18.12
N ALA A 367 17.19 -1.07 -18.03
CA ALA A 367 18.38 -1.63 -17.38
C ALA A 367 18.80 -2.99 -17.98
N ASP A 368 19.04 -3.04 -19.29
CA ASP A 368 19.36 -4.26 -20.06
C ASP A 368 18.27 -5.35 -19.96
N ASP A 369 17.00 -4.96 -20.02
CA ASP A 369 15.84 -5.84 -19.87
C ASP A 369 15.72 -6.53 -18.50
N LEU A 370 16.39 -6.00 -17.48
CA LEU A 370 16.39 -6.56 -16.13
C LEU A 370 15.37 -5.90 -15.20
N ALA A 371 14.92 -4.68 -15.48
CA ALA A 371 13.97 -3.96 -14.63
C ALA A 371 12.67 -3.63 -15.38
N ILE A 372 11.55 -3.74 -14.67
CA ILE A 372 10.20 -3.45 -15.16
C ILE A 372 9.56 -2.43 -14.20
N ALA A 373 9.37 -1.20 -14.67
CA ALA A 373 8.63 -0.17 -13.94
C ALA A 373 7.13 -0.30 -14.22
N MET A 374 6.34 -0.28 -13.15
CA MET A 374 4.89 -0.48 -13.15
C MET A 374 4.10 0.75 -12.73
N ASP A 375 4.76 1.79 -12.20
CA ASP A 375 4.11 3.06 -11.88
C ASP A 375 3.82 3.85 -13.16
N GLY A 376 2.60 3.70 -13.69
CA GLY A 376 2.16 4.43 -14.87
C GLY A 376 1.89 5.92 -14.63
N GLY A 377 2.10 6.42 -13.42
CA GLY A 377 1.93 7.84 -13.08
C GLY A 377 0.47 8.26 -12.98
N VAL A 378 -0.38 7.47 -12.33
CA VAL A 378 -1.83 7.79 -12.16
C VAL A 378 -2.06 9.19 -11.56
N THR A 379 -1.14 9.65 -10.70
CA THR A 379 -1.14 10.98 -10.10
C THR A 379 -0.81 12.12 -11.07
N MET A 380 -0.36 11.79 -12.28
CA MET A 380 0.05 12.70 -13.35
C MET A 380 -0.84 12.57 -14.60
N ALA A 381 -2.09 12.14 -14.43
CA ALA A 381 -2.98 11.76 -15.54
C ALA A 381 -2.45 10.60 -16.41
N GLY A 382 -1.48 9.84 -15.88
CA GLY A 382 -1.08 8.56 -16.43
C GLY A 382 -2.09 7.46 -16.10
N LYS A 383 -1.74 6.21 -16.43
CA LYS A 383 -2.63 5.06 -16.29
C LYS A 383 -2.24 4.22 -15.08
N LEU A 384 -3.23 3.76 -14.31
CA LEU A 384 -3.01 2.70 -13.33
C LEU A 384 -2.79 1.37 -14.07
N LEU A 385 -1.61 0.78 -13.90
CA LEU A 385 -1.23 -0.44 -14.61
C LEU A 385 -1.56 -1.68 -13.79
N VAL A 386 -2.24 -2.63 -14.44
CA VAL A 386 -2.44 -4.01 -13.97
C VAL A 386 -2.00 -4.91 -15.12
N VAL A 387 -0.94 -5.68 -14.92
CA VAL A 387 -0.26 -6.42 -16.00
C VAL A 387 0.01 -7.85 -15.58
N GLN A 388 -0.19 -8.79 -16.50
CA GLN A 388 0.16 -10.20 -16.32
C GLN A 388 1.67 -10.41 -16.55
N LEU A 389 2.32 -11.17 -15.67
CA LEU A 389 3.69 -11.64 -15.81
C LEU A 389 3.76 -13.13 -16.20
N PRO A 390 4.81 -13.57 -16.91
CA PRO A 390 5.85 -12.74 -17.53
C PRO A 390 5.28 -11.86 -18.65
N LEU A 391 5.95 -10.75 -18.96
CA LEU A 391 5.59 -9.95 -20.12
C LEU A 391 5.78 -10.78 -21.39
N HIS A 392 4.75 -10.84 -22.23
CA HIS A 392 4.80 -11.47 -23.54
C HIS A 392 4.96 -10.36 -24.59
N ASP A 393 5.94 -10.52 -25.48
CA ASP A 393 6.26 -9.59 -26.57
C ASP A 393 5.12 -9.41 -27.58
#